data_AF-A0A2T1G6G6-F1
#
_entry.id   AF-A0A2T1G6G6-F1
#
_cell.length_a   1.000
_cell.length_b   1.000
_cell.length_c   1.000
_cell.angle_alpha   90.00
_cell.angle_beta   90.00
_cell.angle_gamma   90.00
#
_symmetry.space_group_name_H-M   'P 1'
#
loop_
_entity.id
_entity.type
_entity.pdbx_description
1 polymer ?
#
loop_
_entity_poly.entity_id
_entity_poly.type
_entity_poly.pdbx_seq_one_letter_code
_entity_poly.pdbx_strand_id
1 'polypeptide(L)'
;MELEPTGERYLPSCMKGQIKYEHLHRYALSMELARDKQVLDIASGEGYGSASLSKFARSVVGVDIDSKSVEYANQKYGDRPNLEFVVGACEAIPLPSQSVDIVTSFETIEHHNQHEEMMQEIKRVLNPGGLLIISSPNRLTYSDLPEYSNPFHVKELYDYQFISLLNRHFKHVKIYGQRLATGSFIFPLKEASQPSFNAYTFDDSEVNQKVCSLEEPIYFIALCSDEVTNVQPAIDSIYIDKPDDLFKENQIALAESQSQLHQTNAFLSQYQSQLHQTEVILMQCQSQLQNTESVLEQSQSQLQHTEAVLEQSQSQLHETQTELKQSQSQLHETQAELEQSQSQLHETQAELEQSQSQLQHTEAVLEESQSQLQHTEVVLEESQSQLHETQAVLEESQSQLHETQVVLEQSQSQLHETQVVLEQSQSQLHETQTELKQSQSQLHETQTELKQSQSQLRETQAELEQSQSQQAQTEAELAQTQTKFKQSQSQQGQTGAKLAQAQVQLNETNAVLEQSQSQLHQTQEVLERLLFQKNLAATQAEGQHPTQYNLLLWEAWYAYGKGDLAGVAHYLQQSLKCTPLSRTETVVNWLESFAKLSLEKGYEFDSYSLTNSAEWKQLMRSITALRTVVTIS
;
A
#
# COMPACT_ATOMS: atom_id res chain seq x y z
N MET A 1 -22.19 14.70 -38.37
CA MET A 1 -20.89 14.58 -37.68
C MET A 1 -21.11 15.04 -36.26
N GLU A 2 -20.65 14.33 -35.23
CA GLU A 2 -20.72 14.82 -33.84
C GLU A 2 -19.35 15.35 -33.43
N LEU A 3 -19.32 16.51 -32.77
CA LEU A 3 -18.10 17.09 -32.21
C LEU A 3 -17.86 16.51 -30.82
N GLU A 4 -16.61 16.16 -30.51
CA GLU A 4 -16.24 15.61 -29.21
C GLU A 4 -16.11 16.70 -28.13
N PRO A 5 -16.61 16.48 -26.90
CA PRO A 5 -16.45 17.42 -25.80
C PRO A 5 -15.04 17.31 -25.19
N THR A 6 -14.06 17.95 -25.83
CA THR A 6 -12.65 17.98 -25.38
C THR A 6 -12.40 18.92 -24.21
N GLY A 7 -13.33 19.85 -23.93
CA GLY A 7 -13.15 20.94 -22.97
C GLY A 7 -12.46 22.18 -23.56
N GLU A 8 -11.96 22.11 -24.79
CA GLU A 8 -11.42 23.26 -25.53
C GLU A 8 -12.51 24.28 -25.90
N ARG A 9 -13.73 23.81 -26.15
CA ARG A 9 -14.86 24.62 -26.61
C ARG A 9 -16.15 24.25 -25.90
N TYR A 10 -17.07 25.20 -25.84
CA TYR A 10 -18.40 24.96 -25.31
C TYR A 10 -19.32 24.28 -26.35
N LEU A 11 -19.89 23.14 -25.98
CA LEU A 11 -20.86 22.38 -26.78
C LEU A 11 -22.25 22.34 -26.09
N PRO A 12 -23.23 23.14 -26.56
CA PRO A 12 -24.56 23.22 -25.96
C PRO A 12 -25.31 21.88 -25.80
N SER A 13 -25.04 20.90 -26.66
CA SER A 13 -25.73 19.60 -26.66
C SER A 13 -25.37 18.72 -25.46
N CYS A 14 -24.14 18.81 -24.94
CA CYS A 14 -23.64 17.92 -23.89
C CYS A 14 -23.11 18.66 -22.65
N MET A 15 -22.77 19.95 -22.76
CA MET A 15 -22.22 20.73 -21.64
C MET A 15 -23.32 21.50 -20.90
N LYS A 16 -23.46 21.22 -19.60
CA LYS A 16 -24.45 21.82 -18.69
C LYS A 16 -23.75 22.57 -17.54
N GLY A 17 -24.52 23.22 -16.67
CA GLY A 17 -23.99 23.91 -15.49
C GLY A 17 -23.41 25.29 -15.79
N GLN A 18 -22.43 25.74 -15.02
CA GLN A 18 -21.90 27.12 -15.03
C GLN A 18 -21.54 27.62 -16.44
N ILE A 19 -20.73 26.86 -17.17
CA ILE A 19 -20.25 27.23 -18.51
C ILE A 19 -21.40 27.54 -19.48
N LYS A 20 -22.52 26.82 -19.39
CA LYS A 20 -23.72 27.07 -20.20
C LYS A 20 -24.27 28.47 -19.93
N TYR A 21 -24.48 28.82 -18.67
CA TYR A 21 -25.06 30.12 -18.31
C TYR A 21 -24.13 31.28 -18.70
N GLU A 22 -22.82 31.11 -18.51
CA GLU A 22 -21.83 32.13 -18.85
C GLU A 22 -21.82 32.42 -20.35
N HIS A 23 -21.71 31.37 -21.18
CA HIS A 23 -21.70 31.49 -22.63
C HIS A 23 -23.01 32.06 -23.17
N LEU A 24 -24.16 31.51 -22.76
CA LEU A 24 -25.45 31.94 -23.28
C LEU A 24 -25.78 33.39 -22.91
N HIS A 25 -25.42 33.85 -21.70
CA HIS A 25 -25.70 35.21 -21.28
C HIS A 25 -24.87 36.25 -22.07
N ARG A 26 -23.61 35.96 -22.43
CA ARG A 26 -22.80 36.87 -23.27
C ARG A 26 -23.41 37.04 -24.67
N TYR A 27 -23.85 35.94 -25.28
CA TYR A 27 -24.56 36.01 -26.55
C TYR A 27 -25.91 36.70 -26.43
N ALA A 28 -26.67 36.45 -25.36
CA ALA A 28 -27.94 37.11 -25.07
C ALA A 28 -27.81 38.64 -25.05
N LEU A 29 -26.81 39.15 -24.32
CA LEU A 29 -26.50 40.58 -24.27
C LEU A 29 -26.13 41.13 -25.66
N SER A 30 -25.38 40.35 -26.43
CA SER A 30 -24.89 40.77 -27.76
C SER A 30 -26.00 40.79 -28.80
N MET A 31 -27.02 39.94 -28.67
CA MET A 31 -28.19 39.90 -29.56
C MET A 31 -28.97 41.22 -29.55
N GLU A 32 -29.07 41.90 -28.39
CA GLU A 32 -29.73 43.21 -28.31
C GLU A 32 -29.00 44.27 -29.15
N LEU A 33 -27.66 44.25 -29.09
CA LEU A 33 -26.80 45.19 -29.81
C LEU A 33 -26.68 44.85 -31.30
N ALA A 34 -26.82 43.58 -31.64
CA ALA A 34 -26.73 43.05 -33.00
C ALA A 34 -27.90 43.43 -33.91
N ARG A 35 -29.01 43.97 -33.37
CA ARG A 35 -30.22 44.23 -34.13
C ARG A 35 -29.97 45.09 -35.38
N ASP A 36 -30.34 44.57 -36.55
CA ASP A 36 -30.18 45.19 -37.87
C ASP A 36 -28.72 45.56 -38.24
N LYS A 37 -27.73 44.93 -37.60
CA LYS A 37 -26.28 45.12 -37.83
C LYS A 37 -25.66 44.00 -38.64
N GLN A 38 -24.52 44.29 -39.26
CA GLN A 38 -23.63 43.27 -39.82
C GLN A 38 -22.63 42.83 -38.74
N VAL A 39 -22.63 41.54 -38.39
CA VAL A 39 -21.89 40.99 -37.25
C VAL A 39 -20.86 39.96 -37.73
N LEU A 40 -19.65 40.04 -37.19
CA LEU A 40 -18.66 38.97 -37.24
C LEU A 40 -18.60 38.31 -35.87
N ASP A 41 -18.72 36.98 -35.84
CA ASP A 41 -18.48 36.16 -34.64
C ASP A 41 -17.17 35.39 -34.86
N ILE A 42 -16.07 35.89 -34.28
CA ILE A 42 -14.72 35.32 -34.48
C ILE A 42 -14.41 34.29 -33.38
N ALA A 43 -13.90 33.12 -33.81
CA ALA A 43 -13.89 31.86 -33.06
C ALA A 43 -15.31 31.36 -32.71
N SER A 44 -16.14 31.19 -33.75
CA SER A 44 -17.56 30.84 -33.60
C SER A 44 -17.84 29.42 -33.09
N GLY A 45 -16.83 28.55 -33.01
CA GLY A 45 -16.95 27.16 -32.60
C GLY A 45 -17.99 26.39 -33.43
N GLU A 46 -18.89 25.67 -32.75
CA GLU A 46 -19.96 24.92 -33.43
C GLU A 46 -21.11 25.80 -33.97
N GLY A 47 -21.02 27.13 -33.85
CA GLY A 47 -21.90 28.10 -34.49
C GLY A 47 -23.19 28.47 -33.75
N TYR A 48 -23.42 27.94 -32.55
CA TYR A 48 -24.65 28.22 -31.78
C TYR A 48 -24.83 29.71 -31.45
N GLY A 49 -23.72 30.40 -31.19
CA GLY A 49 -23.67 31.83 -30.88
C GLY A 49 -24.03 32.68 -32.10
N SER A 50 -23.37 32.42 -33.22
CA SER A 50 -23.65 33.05 -34.52
C SER A 50 -25.10 32.81 -34.96
N ALA A 51 -25.62 31.59 -34.74
CA ALA A 51 -27.02 31.27 -34.97
C ALA A 51 -27.95 32.11 -34.08
N SER A 52 -27.61 32.31 -32.80
CA SER A 52 -28.41 33.15 -31.90
C SER A 52 -28.42 34.62 -32.35
N LEU A 53 -27.26 35.17 -32.75
CA LEU A 53 -27.11 36.53 -33.27
C LEU A 53 -27.90 36.74 -34.57
N SER A 54 -27.93 35.75 -35.47
CA SER A 54 -28.61 35.84 -36.78
C SER A 54 -30.12 36.08 -36.69
N LYS A 55 -30.75 35.84 -35.53
CA LYS A 55 -32.18 36.11 -35.33
C LYS A 55 -32.52 37.60 -35.38
N PHE A 56 -31.57 38.45 -34.99
CA PHE A 56 -31.78 39.91 -34.88
C PHE A 56 -30.85 40.70 -35.79
N ALA A 57 -29.69 40.15 -36.12
CA ALA A 57 -28.73 40.78 -37.02
C ALA A 57 -29.21 40.82 -38.47
N ARG A 58 -28.75 41.85 -39.21
CA ARG A 58 -28.94 41.92 -40.67
C ARG A 58 -28.20 40.79 -41.37
N SER A 59 -26.97 40.51 -40.94
CA SER A 59 -26.16 39.39 -41.41
C SER A 59 -25.13 39.01 -40.35
N VAL A 60 -24.79 37.73 -40.27
CA VAL A 60 -23.75 37.20 -39.38
C VAL A 60 -22.77 36.35 -40.18
N VAL A 61 -21.48 36.59 -39.99
CA VAL A 61 -20.42 35.70 -40.46
C VAL A 61 -19.76 35.09 -39.23
N GLY A 62 -19.85 33.77 -39.06
CA GLY A 62 -19.09 33.02 -38.07
C GLY A 62 -17.75 32.60 -38.67
N VAL A 63 -16.65 32.88 -37.97
CA VAL A 63 -15.30 32.47 -38.41
C VAL A 63 -14.69 31.59 -37.35
N ASP A 64 -14.16 30.44 -37.74
CA ASP A 64 -13.42 29.55 -36.84
C ASP A 64 -12.20 28.95 -37.56
N ILE A 65 -11.13 28.67 -36.81
CA ILE A 65 -9.90 28.08 -37.36
C ILE A 65 -10.09 26.59 -37.65
N ASP A 66 -10.98 25.91 -36.93
CA ASP A 66 -11.24 24.49 -37.10
C ASP A 66 -12.26 24.23 -38.21
N SER A 67 -11.75 23.75 -39.34
CA SER A 67 -12.55 23.36 -40.51
C SER A 67 -13.69 22.39 -40.19
N LYS A 68 -13.52 21.47 -39.21
CA LYS A 68 -14.58 20.52 -38.83
C LYS A 68 -15.74 21.21 -38.12
N SER A 69 -15.45 22.20 -37.29
CA SER A 69 -16.47 23.00 -36.61
C SER A 69 -17.25 23.85 -37.59
N VAL A 70 -16.56 24.46 -38.56
CA VAL A 70 -17.21 25.20 -39.65
C VAL A 70 -18.09 24.28 -40.50
N GLU A 71 -17.64 23.07 -40.82
CA GLU A 71 -18.45 22.08 -41.55
C GLU A 71 -19.70 21.69 -40.76
N TYR A 72 -19.55 21.40 -39.47
CA TYR A 72 -20.67 21.10 -38.58
C TYR A 72 -21.66 22.27 -38.46
N ALA A 73 -21.17 23.50 -38.28
CA ALA A 73 -22.00 24.69 -38.16
C ALA A 73 -22.80 24.94 -39.45
N ASN A 74 -22.17 24.78 -40.62
CA ASN A 74 -22.86 24.84 -41.91
C ASN A 74 -23.92 23.74 -42.05
N GLN A 75 -23.65 22.50 -41.62
CA GLN A 75 -24.65 21.42 -41.63
C GLN A 75 -25.84 21.70 -40.71
N LYS A 76 -25.60 22.30 -39.54
CA LYS A 76 -26.61 22.51 -38.49
C LYS A 76 -27.42 23.79 -38.68
N TYR A 77 -26.82 24.85 -39.22
CA TYR A 77 -27.41 26.19 -39.28
C TYR A 77 -27.41 26.82 -40.68
N GLY A 78 -26.84 26.15 -41.69
CA GLY A 78 -26.65 26.70 -43.04
C GLY A 78 -27.94 27.01 -43.82
N ASP A 79 -29.09 26.52 -43.37
CA ASP A 79 -30.39 26.85 -43.97
C ASP A 79 -30.84 28.31 -43.69
N ARG A 80 -30.09 29.05 -42.87
CA ARG A 80 -30.41 30.44 -42.50
C ARG A 80 -29.85 31.43 -43.55
N PRO A 81 -30.69 32.27 -44.16
CA PRO A 81 -30.29 33.10 -45.31
C PRO A 81 -29.32 34.24 -44.96
N ASN A 82 -29.20 34.61 -43.68
CA ASN A 82 -28.39 35.73 -43.21
C ASN A 82 -27.22 35.27 -42.31
N LEU A 83 -26.84 34.00 -42.38
CA LEU A 83 -25.75 33.41 -41.59
C LEU A 83 -24.81 32.62 -42.50
N GLU A 84 -23.52 32.90 -42.40
CA GLU A 84 -22.47 32.20 -43.14
C GLU A 84 -21.36 31.76 -42.16
N PHE A 85 -20.75 30.59 -42.40
CA PHE A 85 -19.59 30.14 -41.63
C PHE A 85 -18.37 29.94 -42.55
N VAL A 86 -17.23 30.53 -42.17
CA VAL A 86 -15.99 30.54 -42.96
C VAL A 86 -14.81 30.07 -42.11
N VAL A 87 -13.88 29.32 -42.72
CA VAL A 87 -12.62 28.94 -42.04
C VAL A 87 -11.65 30.12 -42.06
N GLY A 88 -11.14 30.52 -40.90
CA GLY A 88 -10.21 31.64 -40.76
C GLY A 88 -9.58 31.77 -39.39
N ALA A 89 -8.47 32.51 -39.31
CA ALA A 89 -7.71 32.70 -38.07
C ALA A 89 -7.93 34.12 -37.50
N CYS A 90 -7.76 34.28 -36.19
CA CYS A 90 -7.97 35.55 -35.49
C CYS A 90 -6.98 36.64 -35.92
N GLU A 91 -5.75 36.24 -36.28
CA GLU A 91 -4.68 37.12 -36.78
C GLU A 91 -4.74 37.37 -38.30
N ALA A 92 -5.68 36.75 -39.01
CA ALA A 92 -5.89 36.93 -40.45
C ALA A 92 -7.37 36.69 -40.81
N ILE A 93 -8.24 37.62 -40.42
CA ILE A 93 -9.69 37.47 -40.55
C ILE A 93 -10.08 37.56 -42.04
N PRO A 94 -10.77 36.56 -42.62
CA PRO A 94 -11.06 36.47 -44.06
C PRO A 94 -12.20 37.39 -44.50
N LEU A 95 -12.27 38.61 -43.96
CA LEU A 95 -13.25 39.64 -44.28
C LEU A 95 -12.56 40.92 -44.79
N PRO A 96 -13.21 41.70 -45.67
CA PRO A 96 -12.68 42.99 -46.11
C PRO A 96 -12.50 43.98 -44.95
N SER A 97 -11.68 44.99 -45.15
CA SER A 97 -11.58 46.09 -44.19
C SER A 97 -12.91 46.87 -44.13
N GLN A 98 -13.31 47.31 -42.94
CA GLN A 98 -14.53 48.10 -42.71
C GLN A 98 -15.77 47.46 -43.35
N SER A 99 -16.05 46.22 -42.99
CA SER A 99 -17.15 45.42 -43.55
C SER A 99 -18.21 45.02 -42.52
N VAL A 100 -17.95 45.19 -41.21
CA VAL A 100 -18.87 44.81 -40.14
C VAL A 100 -19.07 45.91 -39.12
N ASP A 101 -20.27 45.97 -38.57
CA ASP A 101 -20.64 46.94 -37.53
C ASP A 101 -20.23 46.45 -36.14
N ILE A 102 -20.27 45.13 -35.92
CA ILE A 102 -20.00 44.50 -34.63
C ILE A 102 -19.09 43.29 -34.83
N VAL A 103 -18.13 43.12 -33.91
CA VAL A 103 -17.36 41.88 -33.75
C VAL A 103 -17.66 41.31 -32.36
N THR A 104 -18.05 40.04 -32.28
CA THR A 104 -18.13 39.26 -31.04
C THR A 104 -16.97 38.27 -30.97
N SER A 105 -16.36 38.11 -29.79
CA SER A 105 -15.32 37.11 -29.54
C SER A 105 -15.37 36.71 -28.06
N PHE A 106 -15.76 35.46 -27.76
CA PHE A 106 -15.92 35.01 -26.38
C PHE A 106 -15.04 33.81 -26.10
N GLU A 107 -14.27 33.89 -25.01
CA GLU A 107 -13.35 32.84 -24.56
C GLU A 107 -12.43 32.35 -25.71
N THR A 108 -11.65 33.28 -26.25
CA THR A 108 -10.86 33.07 -27.47
C THR A 108 -9.42 33.54 -27.30
N ILE A 109 -9.24 34.76 -26.77
CA ILE A 109 -7.94 35.43 -26.75
C ILE A 109 -6.90 34.65 -25.92
N GLU A 110 -7.36 33.93 -24.91
CA GLU A 110 -6.56 33.09 -24.03
C GLU A 110 -5.99 31.83 -24.72
N HIS A 111 -6.55 31.42 -25.87
CA HIS A 111 -6.16 30.21 -26.59
C HIS A 111 -4.96 30.39 -27.54
N HIS A 112 -4.43 31.60 -27.67
CA HIS A 112 -3.27 31.89 -28.52
C HIS A 112 -2.41 33.01 -27.91
N ASN A 113 -1.29 33.36 -28.54
CA ASN A 113 -0.38 34.40 -28.02
C ASN A 113 -0.29 35.67 -28.89
N GLN A 114 -0.92 35.66 -30.07
CA GLN A 114 -0.98 36.75 -31.06
C GLN A 114 -2.07 37.80 -30.75
N HIS A 115 -2.08 38.31 -29.52
CA HIS A 115 -3.14 39.21 -29.06
C HIS A 115 -3.14 40.56 -29.80
N GLU A 116 -1.98 41.07 -30.19
CA GLU A 116 -1.88 42.35 -30.91
C GLU A 116 -2.42 42.22 -32.32
N GLU A 117 -2.03 41.15 -33.01
CA GLU A 117 -2.42 40.86 -34.38
C GLU A 117 -3.94 40.65 -34.46
N MET A 118 -4.52 39.91 -33.50
CA MET A 118 -5.98 39.79 -33.38
C MET A 118 -6.65 41.15 -33.21
N MET A 119 -6.15 42.02 -32.32
CA MET A 119 -6.74 43.35 -32.12
C MET A 119 -6.63 44.23 -33.37
N GLN A 120 -5.51 44.15 -34.11
CA GLN A 120 -5.31 44.86 -35.36
C GLN A 120 -6.29 44.41 -36.44
N GLU A 121 -6.48 43.10 -36.60
CA GLU A 121 -7.41 42.53 -37.57
C GLU A 121 -8.87 42.85 -37.23
N ILE A 122 -9.26 42.72 -35.96
CA ILE A 122 -10.59 43.14 -35.49
C ILE A 122 -10.80 44.62 -35.81
N LYS A 123 -9.79 45.47 -35.58
CA LYS A 123 -9.87 46.90 -35.88
C LYS A 123 -9.97 47.17 -37.38
N ARG A 124 -9.30 46.36 -38.21
CA ARG A 124 -9.32 46.46 -39.67
C ARG A 124 -10.70 46.17 -40.24
N VAL A 125 -11.35 45.09 -39.79
CA VAL A 125 -12.65 44.66 -40.33
C VAL A 125 -13.82 45.49 -39.81
N LEU A 126 -13.69 46.11 -38.63
CA LEU A 126 -14.71 46.99 -38.07
C LEU A 126 -14.88 48.28 -38.90
N ASN A 127 -16.13 48.65 -39.14
CA ASN A 127 -16.52 49.97 -39.62
C ASN A 127 -16.02 51.07 -38.66
N PRO A 128 -15.76 52.29 -39.15
CA PRO A 128 -15.54 53.44 -38.27
C PRO A 128 -16.72 53.62 -37.30
N GLY A 129 -16.47 53.53 -35.99
CA GLY A 129 -17.51 53.57 -34.96
C GLY A 129 -18.18 52.22 -34.65
N GLY A 130 -17.71 51.14 -35.27
CA GLY A 130 -18.13 49.78 -34.95
C GLY A 130 -17.70 49.33 -33.55
N LEU A 131 -18.36 48.29 -33.05
CA LEU A 131 -18.25 47.81 -31.67
C LEU A 131 -17.55 46.45 -31.61
N LEU A 132 -16.59 46.32 -30.70
CA LEU A 132 -16.07 45.02 -30.27
C LEU A 132 -16.74 44.62 -28.95
N ILE A 133 -17.29 43.41 -28.90
CA ILE A 133 -17.77 42.76 -27.68
C ILE A 133 -16.90 41.54 -27.45
N ILE A 134 -16.01 41.60 -26.45
CA ILE A 134 -15.00 40.58 -26.20
C ILE A 134 -14.99 40.15 -24.73
N SER A 135 -14.84 38.85 -24.46
CA SER A 135 -14.60 38.30 -23.12
C SER A 135 -13.31 37.50 -23.05
N SER A 136 -12.79 37.38 -21.83
CA SER A 136 -11.66 36.54 -21.48
C SER A 136 -11.81 36.18 -20.00
N PRO A 137 -11.40 34.99 -19.57
CA PRO A 137 -11.22 34.69 -18.16
C PRO A 137 -10.18 35.64 -17.56
N ASN A 138 -10.44 36.13 -16.34
CA ASN A 138 -9.44 36.88 -15.58
C ASN A 138 -8.50 35.89 -14.88
N ARG A 139 -7.24 35.85 -15.30
CA ARG A 139 -6.22 34.92 -14.80
C ARG A 139 -6.19 34.80 -13.28
N LEU A 140 -6.27 35.92 -12.56
CA LEU A 140 -6.25 35.94 -11.09
C LEU A 140 -7.38 35.08 -10.50
N THR A 141 -8.61 35.29 -10.95
CA THR A 141 -9.79 34.64 -10.38
C THR A 141 -10.13 33.30 -11.01
N TYR A 142 -9.68 33.07 -12.24
CA TYR A 142 -9.96 31.85 -13.00
C TYR A 142 -8.91 30.76 -12.78
N SER A 143 -7.63 31.12 -12.67
CA SER A 143 -6.51 30.15 -12.60
C SER A 143 -5.73 30.27 -11.30
N ASP A 144 -5.23 31.46 -10.96
CA ASP A 144 -4.28 31.60 -9.85
C ASP A 144 -4.92 31.31 -8.48
N LEU A 145 -6.08 31.91 -8.18
CA LEU A 145 -6.79 31.70 -6.90
C LEU A 145 -7.35 30.28 -6.72
N PRO A 146 -8.00 29.64 -7.72
CA PRO A 146 -8.46 28.26 -7.58
C PRO A 146 -7.39 27.20 -7.86
N GLU A 147 -6.15 27.60 -8.18
CA GLU A 147 -5.07 26.69 -8.63
C GLU A 147 -5.47 25.81 -9.81
N TYR A 148 -6.30 26.35 -10.70
CA TYR A 148 -6.81 25.67 -11.87
C TYR A 148 -5.96 26.01 -13.10
N SER A 149 -5.78 25.03 -14.00
CA SER A 149 -5.08 25.22 -15.26
C SER A 149 -5.82 24.53 -16.38
N ASN A 150 -6.19 25.29 -17.41
CA ASN A 150 -6.75 24.76 -18.64
C ASN A 150 -5.61 24.55 -19.66
N PRO A 151 -5.36 23.31 -20.16
CA PRO A 151 -4.28 23.04 -21.10
C PRO A 151 -4.45 23.75 -22.45
N PHE A 152 -5.66 24.19 -22.80
CA PHE A 152 -5.94 24.91 -24.04
C PHE A 152 -5.71 26.44 -23.91
N HIS A 153 -5.52 26.96 -22.69
CA HIS A 153 -5.24 28.39 -22.48
C HIS A 153 -3.74 28.66 -22.60
N VAL A 154 -3.32 29.05 -23.81
CA VAL A 154 -1.93 29.41 -24.13
C VAL A 154 -1.47 30.65 -23.37
N LYS A 155 -2.33 31.67 -23.23
CA LYS A 155 -1.97 32.94 -22.58
C LYS A 155 -3.17 33.69 -21.98
N GLU A 156 -3.40 33.46 -20.70
CA GLU A 156 -4.40 34.21 -19.93
C GLU A 156 -3.89 35.60 -19.52
N LEU A 157 -4.79 36.56 -19.45
CA LEU A 157 -4.49 37.93 -19.04
C LEU A 157 -5.09 38.24 -17.67
N TYR A 158 -4.36 39.04 -16.89
CA TYR A 158 -4.96 39.77 -15.77
C TYR A 158 -5.86 40.89 -16.31
N ASP A 159 -6.82 41.31 -15.50
CA ASP A 159 -7.73 42.42 -15.81
C ASP A 159 -7.01 43.68 -16.32
N TYR A 160 -5.96 44.14 -15.64
CA TYR A 160 -5.20 45.33 -16.04
C TYR A 160 -4.46 45.14 -17.38
N GLN A 161 -4.02 43.93 -17.70
CA GLN A 161 -3.35 43.62 -18.97
C GLN A 161 -4.35 43.61 -20.12
N PHE A 162 -5.52 43.00 -19.91
CA PHE A 162 -6.62 42.99 -20.87
C PHE A 162 -7.11 44.42 -21.15
N ILE A 163 -7.33 45.22 -20.11
CA ILE A 163 -7.71 46.63 -20.23
C ILE A 163 -6.63 47.44 -20.97
N SER A 164 -5.36 47.22 -20.66
CA SER A 164 -4.25 47.89 -21.33
C SER A 164 -4.15 47.53 -22.81
N LEU A 165 -4.37 46.25 -23.17
CA LEU A 165 -4.45 45.81 -24.55
C LEU A 165 -5.57 46.53 -25.30
N LEU A 166 -6.80 46.51 -24.77
CA LEU A 166 -7.95 47.15 -25.41
C LEU A 166 -7.75 48.66 -25.60
N ASN A 167 -7.23 49.37 -24.58
CA ASN A 167 -7.01 50.82 -24.64
C ASN A 167 -5.96 51.26 -25.67
N ARG A 168 -5.07 50.37 -26.11
CA ARG A 168 -4.11 50.69 -27.19
C ARG A 168 -4.77 50.72 -28.57
N HIS A 169 -5.90 50.02 -28.74
CA HIS A 169 -6.60 49.88 -30.03
C HIS A 169 -7.94 50.64 -30.09
N PHE A 170 -8.55 50.90 -28.92
CA PHE A 170 -9.86 51.56 -28.80
C PHE A 170 -9.79 52.75 -27.83
N LYS A 171 -10.35 53.89 -28.27
CA LYS A 171 -10.39 55.13 -27.46
C LYS A 171 -11.39 55.08 -26.31
N HIS A 172 -12.43 54.26 -26.44
CA HIS A 172 -13.52 54.16 -25.48
C HIS A 172 -13.69 52.70 -25.09
N VAL A 173 -13.14 52.34 -23.93
CA VAL A 173 -13.24 50.99 -23.37
C VAL A 173 -14.10 51.06 -22.12
N LYS A 174 -15.16 50.25 -22.08
CA LYS A 174 -15.99 50.05 -20.88
C LYS A 174 -15.98 48.58 -20.52
N ILE A 175 -15.65 48.29 -19.26
CA ILE A 175 -15.52 46.93 -18.77
C ILE A 175 -16.75 46.54 -17.97
N TYR A 176 -17.24 45.33 -18.21
CA TYR A 176 -18.32 44.69 -17.48
C TYR A 176 -17.79 43.38 -16.91
N GLY A 177 -18.21 43.03 -15.69
CA GLY A 177 -17.92 41.74 -15.08
C GLY A 177 -19.09 40.79 -15.23
N GLN A 178 -18.80 39.50 -15.39
CA GLN A 178 -19.80 38.44 -15.34
C GLN A 178 -19.42 37.49 -14.20
N ARG A 179 -20.41 37.09 -13.40
CA ARG A 179 -20.27 36.09 -12.35
C ARG A 179 -21.61 35.43 -12.09
N LEU A 180 -21.62 34.11 -11.95
CA LEU A 180 -22.78 33.40 -11.41
C LEU A 180 -22.85 33.61 -9.90
N ALA A 181 -24.05 33.86 -9.40
CA ALA A 181 -24.33 33.98 -7.98
C ALA A 181 -25.74 33.46 -7.71
N THR A 182 -25.96 32.96 -6.49
CA THR A 182 -27.30 32.65 -5.98
C THR A 182 -27.95 33.94 -5.49
N GLY A 183 -29.22 34.16 -5.83
CA GLY A 183 -29.97 35.33 -5.38
C GLY A 183 -31.43 35.01 -5.09
N SER A 184 -32.03 35.78 -4.18
CA SER A 184 -33.47 35.76 -3.91
C SER A 184 -34.14 36.90 -4.66
N PHE A 185 -35.25 36.61 -5.35
CA PHE A 185 -35.92 37.55 -6.24
C PHE A 185 -37.30 37.91 -5.70
N ILE A 186 -37.64 39.19 -5.74
CA ILE A 186 -39.02 39.68 -5.53
C ILE A 186 -39.49 40.33 -6.83
N PHE A 187 -40.66 39.91 -7.34
CA PHE A 187 -41.23 40.36 -8.61
C PHE A 187 -42.78 40.36 -8.56
N PRO A 188 -43.46 41.19 -9.38
CA PRO A 188 -44.91 41.27 -9.40
C PRO A 188 -45.57 40.01 -10.01
N LEU A 189 -46.70 39.57 -9.43
CA LEU A 189 -47.42 38.35 -9.86
C LEU A 189 -48.28 38.52 -11.14
N LYS A 190 -48.57 39.77 -11.50
CA LYS A 190 -49.36 40.14 -12.69
C LYS A 190 -48.64 41.29 -13.38
N GLU A 191 -48.58 41.26 -14.71
CA GLU A 191 -47.95 42.25 -15.58
C GLU A 191 -48.46 43.67 -15.28
N ALA A 192 -47.83 44.34 -14.32
CA ALA A 192 -47.89 45.77 -14.14
C ALA A 192 -46.62 46.33 -14.77
N SER A 193 -46.75 46.75 -16.04
CA SER A 193 -45.86 47.67 -16.76
C SER A 193 -44.34 47.46 -16.64
N GLN A 194 -43.77 46.83 -17.67
CA GLN A 194 -42.34 46.69 -18.06
C GLN A 194 -41.32 46.34 -16.95
N PRO A 195 -40.44 45.34 -17.20
CA PRO A 195 -39.44 44.92 -16.22
C PRO A 195 -38.40 46.02 -15.97
N SER A 196 -37.94 46.13 -14.73
CA SER A 196 -36.78 46.96 -14.38
C SER A 196 -35.42 46.21 -14.43
N PHE A 197 -35.42 44.90 -14.75
CA PHE A 197 -34.21 44.14 -15.08
C PHE A 197 -34.41 43.20 -16.29
N ASN A 198 -33.41 43.14 -17.19
CA ASN A 198 -33.42 42.22 -18.32
C ASN A 198 -33.15 40.79 -17.83
N ALA A 199 -34.11 39.89 -18.04
CA ALA A 199 -33.95 38.46 -17.83
C ALA A 199 -33.86 37.72 -19.17
N TYR A 200 -33.02 36.70 -19.25
CA TYR A 200 -32.83 35.88 -20.44
C TYR A 200 -33.13 34.43 -20.10
N THR A 201 -34.03 33.79 -20.84
CA THR A 201 -34.30 32.35 -20.73
C THR A 201 -33.72 31.60 -21.93
N PHE A 202 -33.40 30.32 -21.77
CA PHE A 202 -32.96 29.47 -22.87
C PHE A 202 -33.85 28.24 -22.97
N ASP A 203 -34.58 28.10 -24.08
CA ASP A 203 -35.42 26.93 -24.38
C ASP A 203 -34.91 26.27 -25.66
N ASP A 204 -34.53 24.98 -25.57
CA ASP A 204 -34.17 24.06 -26.68
C ASP A 204 -33.62 24.68 -27.98
N SER A 205 -32.65 25.62 -27.87
CA SER A 205 -31.92 26.37 -28.92
C SER A 205 -32.18 27.89 -29.02
N GLU A 206 -32.97 28.46 -28.12
CA GLU A 206 -33.39 29.87 -28.21
C GLU A 206 -33.14 30.64 -26.92
N VAL A 207 -32.30 31.68 -26.99
CA VAL A 207 -32.28 32.74 -25.97
C VAL A 207 -33.48 33.65 -26.21
N ASN A 208 -34.42 33.69 -25.26
CA ASN A 208 -35.57 34.57 -25.28
C ASN A 208 -35.35 35.74 -24.30
N GLN A 209 -35.46 36.97 -24.82
CA GLN A 209 -35.58 38.17 -23.99
C GLN A 209 -37.02 38.23 -23.50
N LYS A 210 -37.28 37.60 -22.35
CA LYS A 210 -38.59 37.60 -21.72
C LYS A 210 -38.38 37.78 -20.22
N VAL A 211 -39.14 38.68 -19.63
CA VAL A 211 -39.32 38.73 -18.18
C VAL A 211 -39.78 37.35 -17.78
N CYS A 212 -38.87 36.60 -17.16
CA CYS A 212 -39.24 35.32 -16.62
C CYS A 212 -40.23 35.62 -15.49
N SER A 213 -41.48 35.19 -15.62
CA SER A 213 -42.15 34.70 -14.42
C SER A 213 -41.32 33.48 -14.02
N LEU A 214 -40.49 33.60 -12.99
CA LEU A 214 -40.04 32.42 -12.25
C LEU A 214 -41.31 31.59 -11.95
N GLU A 215 -41.18 30.25 -11.89
CA GLU A 215 -42.30 29.38 -11.52
C GLU A 215 -43.01 29.89 -10.26
N GLU A 216 -44.26 29.46 -10.03
CA GLU A 216 -45.14 29.97 -8.97
C GLU A 216 -44.36 30.41 -7.72
N PRO A 217 -44.51 31.69 -7.29
CA PRO A 217 -43.73 32.22 -6.19
C PRO A 217 -43.92 31.34 -4.95
N ILE A 218 -42.82 30.99 -4.29
CA ILE A 218 -42.89 30.20 -3.05
C ILE A 218 -43.59 31.02 -1.94
N TYR A 219 -43.44 32.35 -1.98
CA TYR A 219 -43.98 33.27 -0.98
C TYR A 219 -44.75 34.42 -1.62
N PHE A 220 -45.91 34.77 -1.04
CA PHE A 220 -46.66 35.97 -1.41
C PHE A 220 -46.27 37.14 -0.51
N ILE A 221 -45.92 38.28 -1.12
CA ILE A 221 -45.67 39.54 -0.40
C ILE A 221 -46.75 40.53 -0.82
N ALA A 222 -47.56 40.98 0.16
CA ALA A 222 -48.61 41.95 -0.05
C ALA A 222 -48.22 43.30 0.58
N LEU A 223 -48.32 44.38 -0.20
CA LEU A 223 -48.25 45.74 0.30
C LEU A 223 -49.68 46.26 0.45
N CYS A 224 -50.08 46.60 1.68
CA CYS A 224 -51.43 47.05 2.01
C CYS A 224 -51.39 48.46 2.61
N SER A 225 -52.31 49.33 2.22
CA SER A 225 -52.50 50.66 2.82
C SER A 225 -53.97 51.05 2.77
N ASP A 226 -54.47 51.71 3.81
CA ASP A 226 -55.84 52.27 3.86
C ASP A 226 -55.97 53.56 3.02
N GLU A 227 -54.83 54.15 2.61
CA GLU A 227 -54.76 55.33 1.75
C GLU A 227 -54.33 54.92 0.32
N VAL A 228 -54.79 55.66 -0.68
CA VAL A 228 -54.32 55.46 -2.07
C VAL A 228 -52.87 55.92 -2.15
N THR A 229 -51.95 54.97 -2.04
CA THR A 229 -50.52 55.23 -2.15
C THR A 229 -50.08 55.13 -3.61
N ASN A 230 -49.54 56.22 -4.16
CA ASN A 230 -48.84 56.24 -5.46
C ASN A 230 -47.45 55.57 -5.40
N VAL A 231 -47.16 54.84 -4.33
CA VAL A 231 -45.92 54.10 -4.18
C VAL A 231 -46.07 52.84 -5.03
N GLN A 232 -45.59 52.92 -6.26
CA GLN A 232 -45.09 51.76 -6.98
C GLN A 232 -43.61 51.67 -6.60
N PRO A 233 -43.22 50.92 -5.55
CA PRO A 233 -41.81 50.66 -5.40
C PRO A 233 -41.38 49.92 -6.67
N ALA A 234 -40.16 50.18 -7.14
CA ALA A 234 -39.50 49.23 -8.03
C ALA A 234 -39.21 47.97 -7.20
N ILE A 235 -40.23 47.14 -6.97
CA ILE A 235 -40.19 45.97 -6.08
C ILE A 235 -39.30 44.86 -6.66
N ASP A 236 -39.00 44.96 -7.95
CA ASP A 236 -38.02 44.20 -8.69
C ASP A 236 -36.64 44.31 -8.03
N SER A 237 -36.39 43.40 -7.10
CA SER A 237 -35.18 43.40 -6.28
C SER A 237 -34.59 42.00 -6.26
N ILE A 238 -33.27 41.97 -6.29
CA ILE A 238 -32.47 40.78 -6.08
C ILE A 238 -31.64 40.97 -4.82
N TYR A 239 -31.82 40.07 -3.86
CA TYR A 239 -30.91 39.96 -2.72
C TYR A 239 -29.82 38.97 -3.09
N ILE A 240 -28.57 39.44 -3.10
CA ILE A 240 -27.37 38.62 -3.24
C ILE A 240 -26.54 38.85 -2.00
N ASP A 241 -26.30 37.79 -1.24
CA ASP A 241 -25.39 37.83 -0.13
C ASP A 241 -23.94 37.75 -0.64
N LYS A 242 -23.12 38.74 -0.31
CA LYS A 242 -21.72 38.81 -0.78
C LYS A 242 -20.79 37.86 -0.01
N PRO A 243 -20.81 37.85 1.34
CA PRO A 243 -20.02 36.90 2.11
C PRO A 243 -20.55 35.46 2.04
N ASP A 244 -21.86 35.27 1.89
CA ASP A 244 -22.52 33.94 1.83
C ASP A 244 -22.90 33.57 0.38
N ASP A 245 -21.88 33.43 -0.48
CA ASP A 245 -22.07 32.98 -1.86
C ASP A 245 -22.37 31.47 -1.88
N LEU A 246 -23.63 31.12 -1.64
CA LEU A 246 -24.13 29.74 -1.62
C LEU A 246 -23.74 28.93 -2.86
N PHE A 247 -23.58 29.57 -4.02
CA PHE A 247 -23.13 28.87 -5.23
C PHE A 247 -21.67 28.42 -5.08
N LYS A 248 -20.80 29.30 -4.58
CA LYS A 248 -19.40 28.99 -4.30
C LYS A 248 -19.25 27.95 -3.18
N GLU A 249 -20.00 28.06 -2.09
CA GLU A 249 -19.96 27.07 -1.01
C GLU A 249 -20.35 25.68 -1.49
N ASN A 250 -21.43 25.57 -2.26
CA ASN A 250 -21.85 24.30 -2.84
C ASN A 250 -20.82 23.73 -3.82
N GLN A 251 -20.11 24.57 -4.60
CA GLN A 251 -19.01 24.10 -5.44
C GLN A 251 -17.85 23.53 -4.63
N ILE A 252 -17.45 24.20 -3.54
CA ILE A 252 -16.39 23.73 -2.64
C ILE A 252 -16.81 22.41 -2.01
N ALA A 253 -18.01 22.33 -1.44
CA ALA A 253 -18.53 21.11 -0.83
C ALA A 253 -18.63 19.94 -1.83
N LEU A 254 -19.02 20.22 -3.07
CA LEU A 254 -19.05 19.22 -4.14
C LEU A 254 -17.64 18.73 -4.50
N ALA A 255 -16.67 19.63 -4.63
CA ALA A 255 -15.28 19.29 -4.92
C ALA A 255 -14.66 18.46 -3.79
N GLU A 256 -14.92 18.82 -2.52
CA GLU A 256 -14.50 18.05 -1.35
C GLU A 256 -15.12 16.65 -1.35
N SER A 257 -16.42 16.56 -1.62
CA SER A 257 -17.12 15.27 -1.71
C SER A 257 -16.56 14.38 -2.82
N GLN A 258 -16.23 14.95 -3.97
CA GLN A 258 -15.59 14.23 -5.07
C GLN A 258 -14.17 13.75 -4.72
N SER A 259 -13.39 14.59 -4.03
CA SER A 259 -12.06 14.22 -3.54
C SER A 259 -12.13 13.06 -2.53
N GLN A 260 -13.06 13.12 -1.59
CA GLN A 260 -13.32 12.03 -0.63
C GLN A 260 -13.74 10.74 -1.33
N LEU A 261 -14.61 10.83 -2.35
CA LEU A 261 -15.01 9.68 -3.16
C LEU A 261 -13.80 9.07 -3.88
N HIS A 262 -12.93 9.90 -4.45
CA HIS A 262 -11.72 9.43 -5.14
C HIS A 262 -10.75 8.73 -4.19
N GLN A 263 -10.51 9.29 -3.01
CA GLN A 263 -9.70 8.65 -1.96
C GLN A 263 -10.31 7.32 -1.51
N THR A 264 -11.62 7.29 -1.28
CA THR A 264 -12.35 6.07 -0.89
C THR A 264 -12.22 4.98 -1.95
N ASN A 265 -12.35 5.33 -3.23
CA ASN A 265 -12.17 4.39 -4.34
C ASN A 265 -10.72 3.88 -4.44
N ALA A 266 -9.72 4.73 -4.19
CA ALA A 266 -8.32 4.31 -4.15
C ALA A 266 -8.07 3.30 -3.03
N PHE A 267 -8.59 3.56 -1.82
CA PHE A 267 -8.53 2.60 -0.70
C PHE A 267 -9.25 1.29 -1.03
N LEU A 268 -10.44 1.36 -1.63
CA LEU A 268 -11.21 0.18 -2.00
C LEU A 268 -10.44 -0.69 -3.02
N SER A 269 -9.81 -0.07 -4.01
CA SER A 269 -8.94 -0.78 -4.96
C SER A 269 -7.73 -1.43 -4.28
N GLN A 270 -7.13 -0.77 -3.28
CA GLN A 270 -6.02 -1.33 -2.51
C GLN A 270 -6.48 -2.56 -1.70
N TYR A 271 -7.62 -2.47 -1.01
CA TYR A 271 -8.17 -3.59 -0.25
C TYR A 271 -8.55 -4.77 -1.15
N GLN A 272 -9.10 -4.52 -2.33
CA GLN A 272 -9.37 -5.58 -3.32
C GLN A 272 -8.08 -6.29 -3.74
N SER A 273 -6.98 -5.56 -3.96
CA SER A 273 -5.70 -6.19 -4.28
C SER A 273 -5.15 -7.02 -3.11
N GLN A 274 -5.31 -6.56 -1.87
CA GLN A 274 -4.88 -7.31 -0.68
C GLN A 274 -5.72 -8.58 -0.47
N LEU A 275 -7.04 -8.49 -0.68
CA LEU A 275 -7.94 -9.64 -0.64
C LEU A 275 -7.49 -10.69 -1.65
N HIS A 276 -7.25 -10.27 -2.90
CA HIS A 276 -6.81 -11.18 -3.96
C HIS A 276 -5.46 -11.85 -3.63
N GLN A 277 -4.49 -11.12 -3.10
CA GLN A 277 -3.22 -11.71 -2.63
C GLN A 277 -3.44 -12.73 -1.51
N THR A 278 -4.35 -12.44 -0.58
CA THR A 278 -4.68 -13.34 0.53
C THR A 278 -5.36 -14.61 0.02
N GLU A 279 -6.26 -14.50 -0.95
CA GLU A 279 -6.90 -15.65 -1.62
C GLU A 279 -5.87 -16.54 -2.32
N VAL A 280 -4.90 -15.96 -3.02
CA VAL A 280 -3.81 -16.72 -3.66
C VAL A 280 -2.95 -17.45 -2.63
N ILE A 281 -2.59 -16.79 -1.53
CA ILE A 281 -1.83 -17.43 -0.43
C ILE A 281 -2.65 -18.56 0.19
N LEU A 282 -3.96 -18.36 0.40
CA LEU A 282 -4.84 -19.40 0.93
C LEU A 282 -4.88 -20.63 0.03
N MET A 283 -4.98 -20.44 -1.29
CA MET A 283 -4.93 -21.54 -2.26
C MET A 283 -3.58 -22.28 -2.22
N GLN A 284 -2.47 -21.56 -2.08
CA GLN A 284 -1.15 -22.17 -1.94
C GLN A 284 -1.03 -23.00 -0.66
N CYS A 285 -1.47 -22.44 0.48
CA CYS A 285 -1.50 -23.16 1.75
C CYS A 285 -2.37 -24.42 1.69
N GLN A 286 -3.53 -24.36 1.02
CA GLN A 286 -4.40 -25.52 0.82
C GLN A 286 -3.70 -26.61 -0.02
N SER A 287 -3.01 -26.23 -1.08
CA SER A 287 -2.23 -27.18 -1.90
C SER A 287 -1.07 -27.82 -1.11
N GLN A 288 -0.36 -27.02 -0.31
CA GLN A 288 0.70 -27.54 0.56
C GLN A 288 0.16 -28.50 1.63
N LEU A 289 -1.01 -28.21 2.20
CA LEU A 289 -1.67 -29.09 3.15
C LEU A 289 -2.01 -30.44 2.49
N GLN A 290 -2.62 -30.43 1.30
CA GLN A 290 -2.93 -31.66 0.55
C GLN A 290 -1.69 -32.49 0.24
N ASN A 291 -0.59 -31.85 -0.17
CA ASN A 291 0.67 -32.54 -0.41
C ASN A 291 1.22 -33.16 0.89
N THR A 292 1.14 -32.44 2.01
CA THR A 292 1.60 -32.94 3.31
C THR A 292 0.76 -34.11 3.80
N GLU A 293 -0.56 -34.06 3.62
CA GLU A 293 -1.47 -35.17 3.91
C GLU A 293 -1.14 -36.41 3.08
N SER A 294 -0.85 -36.25 1.78
CA SER A 294 -0.44 -37.35 0.91
C SER A 294 0.90 -37.97 1.34
N VAL A 295 1.89 -37.14 1.70
CA VAL A 295 3.18 -37.62 2.22
C VAL A 295 2.99 -38.36 3.54
N LEU A 296 2.13 -37.85 4.42
CA LEU A 296 1.83 -38.50 5.70
C LEU A 296 1.21 -39.88 5.50
N GLU A 297 0.25 -40.02 4.57
CA GLU A 297 -0.38 -41.29 4.23
C GLU A 297 0.65 -42.29 3.66
N GLN A 298 1.57 -41.82 2.83
CA GLN A 298 2.66 -42.63 2.30
C GLN A 298 3.61 -43.08 3.42
N SER A 299 4.02 -42.18 4.32
CA SER A 299 4.89 -42.51 5.46
C SER A 299 4.21 -43.49 6.44
N GLN A 300 2.90 -43.35 6.67
CA GLN A 300 2.14 -44.32 7.48
C GLN A 300 2.14 -45.71 6.84
N SER A 301 1.96 -45.78 5.52
CA SER A 301 2.01 -47.05 4.78
C SER A 301 3.41 -47.69 4.84
N GLN A 302 4.48 -46.89 4.71
CA GLN A 302 5.85 -47.35 4.86
C GLN A 302 6.15 -47.84 6.28
N LEU A 303 5.64 -47.16 7.31
CA LEU A 303 5.79 -47.58 8.70
C LEU A 303 5.12 -48.94 8.92
N GLN A 304 3.87 -49.12 8.48
CA GLN A 304 3.17 -50.41 8.57
C GLN A 304 3.93 -51.53 7.85
N HIS A 305 4.49 -51.25 6.68
CA HIS A 305 5.31 -52.22 5.97
C HIS A 305 6.58 -52.58 6.75
N THR A 306 7.26 -51.58 7.31
CA THR A 306 8.47 -51.77 8.12
C THR A 306 8.18 -52.56 9.40
N GLU A 307 7.06 -52.29 10.06
CA GLU A 307 6.61 -53.05 11.23
C GLU A 307 6.36 -54.52 10.87
N ALA A 308 5.70 -54.80 9.73
CA ALA A 308 5.48 -56.16 9.27
C ALA A 308 6.79 -56.90 8.95
N VAL A 309 7.75 -56.21 8.30
CA VAL A 309 9.08 -56.78 8.04
C VAL A 309 9.82 -57.06 9.35
N LEU A 310 9.74 -56.16 10.33
CA LEU A 310 10.36 -56.34 11.64
C LEU A 310 9.78 -57.55 12.37
N GLU A 311 8.46 -57.72 12.35
CA GLU A 311 7.78 -58.89 12.94
C GLU A 311 8.25 -60.20 12.27
N GLN A 312 8.38 -60.20 10.94
CA GLN A 312 8.91 -61.33 10.20
C GLN A 312 10.37 -61.64 10.59
N SER A 313 11.24 -60.63 10.66
CA SER A 313 12.63 -60.81 11.07
C SER A 313 12.76 -61.29 12.51
N GLN A 314 11.88 -60.85 13.42
CA GLN A 314 11.84 -61.36 14.79
C GLN A 314 11.43 -62.84 14.83
N SER A 315 10.47 -63.25 14.00
CA SER A 315 10.09 -64.67 13.87
C SER A 315 11.25 -65.51 13.35
N GLN A 316 11.95 -65.05 12.31
CA GLN A 316 13.13 -65.74 11.77
C GLN A 316 14.28 -65.82 12.78
N LEU A 317 14.51 -64.75 13.55
CA LEU A 317 15.49 -64.76 14.63
C LEU A 317 15.15 -65.81 15.71
N HIS A 318 13.86 -65.96 16.04
CA HIS A 318 13.42 -66.96 17.01
C HIS A 318 13.61 -68.40 16.50
N GLU A 319 13.31 -68.63 15.22
CA GLU A 319 13.53 -69.91 14.56
C GLU A 319 15.02 -70.28 14.54
N THR A 320 15.88 -69.38 14.06
CA THR A 320 17.34 -69.59 14.05
C THR A 320 17.93 -69.79 15.45
N GLN A 321 17.44 -69.07 16.47
CA GLN A 321 17.83 -69.33 17.87
C GLN A 321 17.44 -70.73 18.35
N THR A 322 16.30 -71.25 17.86
CA THR A 322 15.81 -72.59 18.21
C THR A 322 16.67 -73.67 17.52
N GLU A 323 16.95 -73.49 16.23
CA GLU A 323 17.88 -74.34 15.47
C GLU A 323 19.30 -74.34 16.06
N LEU A 324 19.79 -73.17 16.51
CA LEU A 324 21.09 -73.06 17.17
C LEU A 324 21.14 -73.86 18.48
N LYS A 325 20.09 -73.79 19.30
CA LYS A 325 19.99 -74.60 20.53
C LYS A 325 19.99 -76.09 20.22
N GLN A 326 19.27 -76.50 19.18
CA GLN A 326 19.25 -77.90 18.74
C GLN A 326 20.64 -78.36 18.28
N SER A 327 21.31 -77.56 17.47
CA SER A 327 22.67 -77.84 16.98
C SER A 327 23.68 -77.92 18.13
N GLN A 328 23.57 -77.04 19.14
CA GLN A 328 24.40 -77.11 20.35
C GLN A 328 24.17 -78.39 21.16
N SER A 329 22.92 -78.85 21.25
CA SER A 329 22.60 -80.11 21.91
C SER A 329 23.20 -81.31 21.17
N GLN A 330 23.10 -81.33 19.84
CA GLN A 330 23.71 -82.37 19.00
C GLN A 330 25.24 -82.36 19.08
N LEU A 331 25.85 -81.17 19.15
CA LEU A 331 27.29 -81.04 19.36
C LEU A 331 27.73 -81.63 20.72
N HIS A 332 26.96 -81.39 21.78
CA HIS A 332 27.23 -81.99 23.08
C HIS A 332 27.09 -83.52 23.08
N GLU A 333 26.10 -84.05 22.37
CA GLU A 333 25.89 -85.49 22.23
C GLU A 333 27.03 -86.15 21.46
N THR A 334 27.39 -85.61 20.29
CA THR A 334 28.53 -86.09 19.49
C THR A 334 29.87 -85.98 20.23
N GLN A 335 30.06 -84.94 21.05
CA GLN A 335 31.26 -84.82 21.88
C GLN A 335 31.31 -85.89 22.98
N ALA A 336 30.17 -86.26 23.57
CA ALA A 336 30.09 -87.35 24.53
C ALA A 336 30.36 -88.72 23.89
N GLU A 337 29.83 -88.96 22.68
CA GLU A 337 30.12 -90.17 21.89
C GLU A 337 31.60 -90.29 21.52
N LEU A 338 32.25 -89.15 21.21
CA LEU A 338 33.69 -89.11 20.92
C LEU A 338 34.53 -89.45 22.16
N GLU A 339 34.19 -88.92 23.33
CA GLU A 339 34.87 -89.25 24.59
C GLU A 339 34.72 -90.74 24.94
N GLN A 340 33.55 -91.31 24.69
CA GLN A 340 33.30 -92.74 24.87
C GLN A 340 34.16 -93.58 23.89
N SER A 341 34.20 -93.20 22.62
CA SER A 341 35.00 -93.89 21.60
C SER A 341 36.51 -93.81 21.89
N GLN A 342 36.99 -92.66 22.38
CA GLN A 342 38.39 -92.51 22.82
C GLN A 342 38.72 -93.40 24.03
N SER A 343 37.79 -93.55 24.97
CA SER A 343 37.95 -94.44 26.12
C SER A 343 38.03 -95.91 25.68
N GLN A 344 37.16 -96.33 24.77
CA GLN A 344 37.18 -97.68 24.17
C GLN A 344 38.47 -97.95 23.38
N LEU A 345 38.97 -96.94 22.66
CA LEU A 345 40.25 -97.03 21.96
C LEU A 345 41.41 -97.25 22.93
N HIS A 346 41.43 -96.52 24.06
CA HIS A 346 42.45 -96.72 25.09
C HIS A 346 42.39 -98.12 25.72
N GLU A 347 41.19 -98.65 25.95
CA GLU A 347 40.99 -100.01 26.49
C GLU A 347 41.48 -101.08 25.51
N THR A 348 41.07 -101.00 24.24
CA THR A 348 41.55 -101.92 23.20
C THR A 348 43.06 -101.82 22.97
N GLN A 349 43.65 -100.63 23.10
CA GLN A 349 45.09 -100.45 22.99
C GLN A 349 45.85 -101.09 24.17
N ALA A 350 45.28 -101.06 25.39
CA ALA A 350 45.83 -101.78 26.55
C ALA A 350 45.71 -103.31 26.40
N GLU A 351 44.59 -103.81 25.88
CA GLU A 351 44.42 -105.24 25.59
C GLU A 351 45.40 -105.74 24.52
N LEU A 352 45.69 -104.90 23.52
CA LEU A 352 46.68 -105.20 22.49
C LEU A 352 48.09 -105.30 23.07
N GLU A 353 48.49 -104.37 23.95
CA GLU A 353 49.78 -104.44 24.65
C GLU A 353 49.88 -105.71 25.52
N GLN A 354 48.79 -106.07 26.20
CA GLN A 354 48.72 -107.31 26.97
C GLN A 354 48.89 -108.54 26.06
N SER A 355 48.20 -108.58 24.92
CA SER A 355 48.31 -109.69 23.97
C SER A 355 49.72 -109.79 23.35
N GLN A 356 50.36 -108.67 23.06
CA GLN A 356 51.75 -108.62 22.60
C GLN A 356 52.72 -109.16 23.67
N SER A 357 52.50 -108.84 24.95
CA SER A 357 53.32 -109.38 26.04
C SER A 357 53.14 -110.89 26.22
N GLN A 358 51.92 -111.41 26.02
CA GLN A 358 51.64 -112.84 26.04
C GLN A 358 52.28 -113.56 24.85
N LEU A 359 52.28 -112.94 23.66
CA LEU A 359 52.94 -113.49 22.48
C LEU A 359 54.46 -113.62 22.71
N GLN A 360 55.11 -112.59 23.25
CA GLN A 360 56.54 -112.66 23.61
C GLN A 360 56.84 -113.74 24.64
N HIS A 361 55.96 -113.94 25.63
CA HIS A 361 56.09 -115.04 26.58
C HIS A 361 55.97 -116.41 25.89
N THR A 362 55.05 -116.54 24.96
CA THR A 362 54.82 -117.78 24.21
C THR A 362 56.00 -118.09 23.27
N GLU A 363 56.58 -117.08 22.63
CA GLU A 363 57.81 -117.21 21.84
C GLU A 363 59.00 -117.70 22.69
N ALA A 364 59.16 -117.20 23.91
CA ALA A 364 60.20 -117.66 24.83
C ALA A 364 60.02 -119.14 25.26
N VAL A 365 58.78 -119.57 25.52
CA VAL A 365 58.46 -120.97 25.84
C VAL A 365 58.68 -121.89 24.64
N LEU A 366 58.49 -121.38 23.41
CA LEU A 366 58.78 -122.12 22.19
C LEU A 366 60.30 -122.31 21.96
N GLU A 367 61.12 -121.31 22.28
CA GLU A 367 62.60 -121.43 22.27
C GLU A 367 63.10 -122.44 23.31
N GLU A 368 62.50 -122.46 24.51
CA GLU A 368 62.82 -123.44 25.55
C GLU A 368 62.42 -124.86 25.12
N SER A 369 61.26 -125.01 24.46
CA SER A 369 60.79 -126.29 23.93
C SER A 369 61.65 -126.78 22.76
N GLN A 370 62.13 -125.89 21.89
CA GLN A 370 63.11 -126.23 20.83
C GLN A 370 64.45 -126.69 21.40
N SER A 371 64.89 -126.09 22.52
CA SER A 371 66.10 -126.47 23.23
C SER A 371 65.99 -127.86 23.87
N GLN A 372 64.80 -128.24 24.37
CA GLN A 372 64.53 -129.59 24.89
C GLN A 372 64.40 -130.65 23.77
N LEU A 373 63.95 -130.26 22.58
CA LEU A 373 63.87 -131.15 21.42
C LEU A 373 65.27 -131.58 20.92
N GLN A 374 66.23 -130.64 20.89
CA GLN A 374 67.63 -130.95 20.52
C GLN A 374 68.34 -131.87 21.52
N HIS A 375 67.95 -131.83 22.81
CA HIS A 375 68.47 -132.77 23.81
C HIS A 375 67.92 -134.20 23.63
N THR A 376 66.70 -134.31 23.11
CA THR A 376 66.03 -135.59 22.88
C THR A 376 66.52 -136.28 21.59
N GLU A 377 66.94 -135.52 20.58
CA GLU A 377 67.60 -136.06 19.36
C GLU A 377 68.94 -136.76 19.67
N VAL A 378 69.71 -136.30 20.66
CA VAL A 378 71.01 -136.89 21.05
C VAL A 378 70.84 -138.23 21.80
N VAL A 379 69.70 -138.46 22.46
CA VAL A 379 69.38 -139.72 23.16
C VAL A 379 68.73 -140.76 22.22
N LEU A 380 68.27 -140.32 21.05
CA LEU A 380 67.62 -141.15 20.02
C LEU A 380 68.63 -141.91 19.12
N GLU A 381 69.88 -141.44 19.01
CA GLU A 381 70.97 -142.15 18.30
C GLU A 381 71.59 -143.30 19.12
N GLU A 382 71.56 -143.26 20.46
CA GLU A 382 72.06 -144.36 21.31
C GLU A 382 71.02 -145.49 21.54
N SER A 383 69.73 -145.19 21.35
CA SER A 383 68.62 -146.11 21.66
C SER A 383 68.14 -146.95 20.46
N GLN A 384 68.84 -146.89 19.31
CA GLN A 384 68.62 -147.74 18.13
C GLN A 384 69.42 -149.06 18.15
N SER A 385 70.18 -149.35 19.23
CA SER A 385 70.95 -150.60 19.35
C SER A 385 70.25 -151.73 20.12
N GLN A 386 69.06 -151.53 20.72
CA GLN A 386 68.33 -152.61 21.42
C GLN A 386 66.83 -152.62 21.12
N LEU A 387 66.55 -152.84 19.83
CA LEU A 387 65.28 -153.28 19.27
C LEU A 387 64.97 -154.73 19.64
N HIS A 388 64.59 -155.01 20.89
CA HIS A 388 63.74 -156.15 21.28
C HIS A 388 63.53 -156.01 22.80
N GLU A 389 62.33 -155.86 23.32
CA GLU A 389 61.23 -156.81 23.18
C GLU A 389 59.99 -156.19 23.84
N THR A 390 58.84 -156.31 23.17
CA THR A 390 57.46 -156.13 23.70
C THR A 390 57.02 -154.72 24.15
N GLN A 391 56.27 -153.93 23.37
CA GLN A 391 54.91 -154.15 22.83
C GLN A 391 53.81 -154.08 23.91
N ALA A 392 52.86 -153.15 23.67
CA ALA A 392 51.65 -152.77 24.42
C ALA A 392 51.92 -151.70 25.50
N VAL A 393 51.40 -150.47 25.44
CA VAL A 393 50.08 -149.94 25.03
C VAL A 393 50.32 -148.43 24.70
N LEU A 394 50.02 -147.82 23.55
CA LEU A 394 48.79 -147.69 22.75
C LEU A 394 47.55 -147.26 23.56
N GLU A 395 47.58 -146.11 24.24
CA GLU A 395 46.34 -145.41 24.61
C GLU A 395 46.43 -143.90 24.95
N GLU A 396 47.57 -143.23 24.76
CA GLU A 396 47.68 -141.79 25.13
C GLU A 396 47.65 -140.82 23.93
N SER A 397 47.46 -141.33 22.72
CA SER A 397 47.48 -140.53 21.47
C SER A 397 46.10 -140.08 20.98
N GLN A 398 45.16 -139.77 21.89
CA GLN A 398 43.79 -139.33 21.51
C GLN A 398 43.33 -137.98 22.08
N SER A 399 44.15 -137.22 22.82
CA SER A 399 43.71 -135.93 23.42
C SER A 399 44.23 -134.66 22.74
N GLN A 400 45.15 -134.74 21.76
CA GLN A 400 45.79 -133.55 21.18
C GLN A 400 45.21 -133.08 19.82
N LEU A 401 44.09 -133.65 19.35
CA LEU A 401 43.48 -133.28 18.06
C LEU A 401 42.25 -132.34 18.17
N HIS A 402 41.88 -131.87 19.37
CA HIS A 402 40.70 -131.01 19.56
C HIS A 402 41.04 -129.50 19.71
N GLU A 403 42.31 -129.16 19.93
CA GLU A 403 42.72 -127.78 20.25
C GLU A 403 42.91 -126.91 19.01
N THR A 404 43.13 -127.52 17.83
CA THR A 404 43.38 -126.78 16.58
C THR A 404 42.09 -126.35 15.84
N GLN A 405 40.91 -126.81 16.28
CA GLN A 405 39.64 -126.53 15.60
C GLN A 405 38.89 -125.30 16.15
N VAL A 406 39.21 -124.84 17.37
CA VAL A 406 38.59 -123.66 18.01
C VAL A 406 39.22 -122.33 17.55
N VAL A 407 40.50 -122.35 17.14
CA VAL A 407 41.24 -121.14 16.75
C VAL A 407 40.85 -120.64 15.34
N LEU A 408 40.25 -121.48 14.49
CA LEU A 408 39.86 -121.10 13.12
C LEU A 408 38.49 -120.38 13.05
N GLU A 409 37.59 -120.62 14.00
CA GLU A 409 36.26 -119.97 14.06
C GLU A 409 36.31 -118.55 14.64
N GLN A 410 37.28 -118.23 15.51
CA GLN A 410 37.45 -116.89 16.07
C GLN A 410 37.98 -115.86 15.05
N SER A 411 38.83 -116.27 14.11
CA SER A 411 39.40 -115.35 13.11
C SER A 411 38.41 -114.92 12.02
N GLN A 412 37.31 -115.65 11.81
CA GLN A 412 36.27 -115.27 10.85
C GLN A 412 35.27 -114.26 11.41
N SER A 413 35.10 -114.18 12.74
CA SER A 413 34.21 -113.20 13.38
C SER A 413 34.79 -111.78 13.39
N GLN A 414 36.11 -111.64 13.55
CA GLN A 414 36.78 -110.33 13.59
C GLN A 414 36.78 -109.63 12.23
N LEU A 415 36.76 -110.37 11.11
CA LEU A 415 36.75 -109.79 9.76
C LEU A 415 35.39 -109.17 9.38
N HIS A 416 34.28 -109.66 9.95
CA HIS A 416 32.94 -109.13 9.67
C HIS A 416 32.67 -107.82 10.41
N GLU A 417 33.21 -107.67 11.62
CA GLU A 417 33.07 -106.47 12.45
C GLU A 417 33.84 -105.28 11.86
N THR A 418 35.02 -105.52 11.27
CA THR A 418 35.78 -104.45 10.58
C THR A 418 35.08 -103.96 9.32
N GLN A 419 34.24 -104.78 8.68
CA GLN A 419 33.54 -104.42 7.45
C GLN A 419 32.31 -103.53 7.71
N VAL A 420 31.64 -103.68 8.86
CA VAL A 420 30.52 -102.83 9.30
C VAL A 420 30.99 -101.42 9.69
N VAL A 421 32.17 -101.31 10.33
CA VAL A 421 32.77 -100.02 10.71
C VAL A 421 33.18 -99.19 9.48
N LEU A 422 33.58 -99.86 8.39
CA LEU A 422 33.93 -99.19 7.14
C LEU A 422 32.71 -98.61 6.39
N GLU A 423 31.56 -99.29 6.44
CA GLU A 423 30.30 -98.79 5.86
C GLU A 423 29.72 -97.61 6.67
N GLN A 424 29.81 -97.62 8.01
CA GLN A 424 29.42 -96.48 8.84
C GLN A 424 30.28 -95.23 8.59
N SER A 425 31.59 -95.43 8.41
CA SER A 425 32.52 -94.33 8.12
C SER A 425 32.26 -93.66 6.76
N GLN A 426 31.77 -94.40 5.77
CA GLN A 426 31.37 -93.85 4.47
C GLN A 426 30.05 -93.05 4.54
N SER A 427 29.11 -93.44 5.42
CA SER A 427 27.87 -92.70 5.65
C SER A 427 28.13 -91.34 6.31
N GLN A 428 29.02 -91.29 7.33
CA GLN A 428 29.38 -90.04 8.01
C GLN A 428 30.07 -89.02 7.08
N LEU A 429 30.85 -89.49 6.11
CA LEU A 429 31.49 -88.62 5.11
C LEU A 429 30.47 -87.97 4.15
N HIS A 430 29.36 -88.64 3.86
CA HIS A 430 28.30 -88.09 3.00
C HIS A 430 27.45 -87.04 3.72
N GLU A 431 27.24 -87.21 5.02
CA GLU A 431 26.53 -86.25 5.88
C GLU A 431 27.33 -84.95 6.02
N THR A 432 28.64 -85.03 6.30
CA THR A 432 29.52 -83.84 6.35
C THR A 432 29.63 -83.11 5.00
N GLN A 433 29.56 -83.81 3.88
CA GLN A 433 29.51 -83.16 2.55
C GLN A 433 28.18 -82.41 2.31
N THR A 434 27.10 -82.85 2.94
CA THR A 434 25.78 -82.21 2.83
C THR A 434 25.71 -80.96 3.69
N GLU A 435 26.23 -81.01 4.92
CA GLU A 435 26.38 -79.85 5.81
C GLU A 435 27.27 -78.76 5.20
N LEU A 436 28.38 -79.13 4.55
CA LEU A 436 29.25 -78.16 3.88
C LEU A 436 28.54 -77.40 2.74
N LYS A 437 27.64 -78.05 2.00
CA LYS A 437 26.81 -77.40 0.98
C LYS A 437 25.79 -76.43 1.60
N GLN A 438 25.23 -76.78 2.76
CA GLN A 438 24.28 -75.93 3.45
C GLN A 438 24.94 -74.66 4.00
N SER A 439 26.15 -74.77 4.58
CA SER A 439 26.94 -73.60 5.01
C SER A 439 27.36 -72.71 3.84
N GLN A 440 27.63 -73.27 2.66
CA GLN A 440 27.92 -72.47 1.45
C GLN A 440 26.69 -71.69 0.96
N SER A 441 25.48 -72.25 1.11
CA SER A 441 24.23 -71.55 0.77
C SER A 441 23.96 -70.40 1.73
N GLN A 442 24.14 -70.62 3.04
CA GLN A 442 23.96 -69.58 4.06
C GLN A 442 24.93 -68.40 3.86
N LEU A 443 26.19 -68.67 3.48
CA LEU A 443 27.17 -67.63 3.17
C LEU A 443 26.75 -66.77 1.97
N HIS A 444 26.07 -67.35 0.98
CA HIS A 444 25.59 -66.60 -0.19
C HIS A 444 24.39 -65.69 0.16
N GLU A 445 23.53 -66.14 1.07
CA GLU A 445 22.41 -65.36 1.59
C GLU A 445 22.91 -64.16 2.39
N THR A 446 23.88 -64.34 3.29
CA THR A 446 24.48 -63.23 4.04
C THR A 446 25.20 -62.21 3.14
N GLN A 447 25.83 -62.67 2.05
CA GLN A 447 26.43 -61.77 1.05
C GLN A 447 25.38 -60.94 0.30
N THR A 448 24.16 -61.47 0.13
CA THR A 448 23.06 -60.78 -0.54
C THR A 448 22.45 -59.72 0.38
N GLU A 449 22.23 -60.05 1.65
CA GLU A 449 21.80 -59.10 2.68
C GLU A 449 22.81 -57.96 2.88
N LEU A 450 24.12 -58.25 2.85
CA LEU A 450 25.15 -57.22 2.93
C LEU A 450 25.09 -56.23 1.76
N LYS A 451 24.80 -56.70 0.54
CA LYS A 451 24.58 -55.82 -0.63
C LYS A 451 23.33 -54.96 -0.48
N GLN A 452 22.26 -55.51 0.10
CA GLN A 452 21.02 -54.78 0.33
C GLN A 452 21.21 -53.66 1.36
N SER A 453 21.89 -53.94 2.46
CA SER A 453 22.27 -52.94 3.47
C SER A 453 23.20 -51.85 2.90
N GLN A 454 24.12 -52.19 2.00
CA GLN A 454 24.96 -51.20 1.30
C GLN A 454 24.15 -50.31 0.34
N SER A 455 23.08 -50.84 -0.27
CA SER A 455 22.17 -50.07 -1.12
C SER A 455 21.36 -49.07 -0.30
N GLN A 456 20.80 -49.52 0.84
CA GLN A 456 20.05 -48.65 1.76
C GLN A 456 20.93 -47.51 2.30
N LEU A 457 22.19 -47.80 2.66
CA LEU A 457 23.12 -46.77 3.14
C LEU A 457 23.39 -45.67 2.07
N ARG A 458 23.45 -46.04 0.78
CA ARG A 458 23.61 -45.06 -0.31
C ARG A 458 22.36 -44.19 -0.50
N GLU A 459 21.19 -44.77 -0.32
CA GLU A 459 19.91 -44.06 -0.42
C GLU A 459 19.78 -43.04 0.71
N THR A 460 20.11 -43.42 1.95
CA THR A 460 20.13 -42.49 3.09
C THR A 460 21.18 -41.39 2.95
N GLN A 461 22.34 -41.67 2.32
CA GLN A 461 23.34 -40.64 1.99
C GLN A 461 22.83 -39.65 0.95
N ALA A 462 22.09 -40.10 -0.06
CA ALA A 462 21.49 -39.22 -1.07
C ALA A 462 20.40 -38.32 -0.47
N GLU A 463 19.56 -38.85 0.43
CA GLU A 463 18.56 -38.06 1.16
C GLU A 463 19.20 -37.00 2.07
N LEU A 464 20.34 -37.32 2.70
CA LEU A 464 21.09 -36.37 3.52
C LEU A 464 21.68 -35.23 2.67
N GLU A 465 22.22 -35.52 1.48
CA GLU A 465 22.71 -34.51 0.54
C GLU A 465 21.57 -33.60 0.02
N GLN A 466 20.40 -34.17 -0.23
CA GLN A 466 19.21 -33.41 -0.63
C GLN A 466 18.74 -32.45 0.49
N SER A 467 18.74 -32.92 1.74
CA SER A 467 18.37 -32.12 2.91
C SER A 467 19.36 -30.96 3.15
N GLN A 468 20.66 -31.21 2.97
CA GLN A 468 21.69 -30.17 3.04
C GLN A 468 21.54 -29.12 1.92
N SER A 469 21.16 -29.53 0.71
CA SER A 469 20.87 -28.60 -0.39
C SER A 469 19.65 -27.71 -0.10
N GLN A 470 18.60 -28.26 0.53
CA GLN A 470 17.42 -27.49 0.94
C GLN A 470 17.73 -26.50 2.06
N GLN A 471 18.59 -26.87 3.00
CA GLN A 471 19.07 -25.94 4.03
C GLN A 471 19.85 -24.77 3.40
N ALA A 472 20.76 -25.04 2.46
CA ALA A 472 21.52 -23.99 1.77
C ALA A 472 20.61 -23.03 0.96
N GLN A 473 19.54 -23.55 0.35
CA GLN A 473 18.56 -22.72 -0.35
C GLN A 473 17.78 -21.82 0.64
N THR A 474 17.38 -22.36 1.78
CA THR A 474 16.65 -21.62 2.82
C THR A 474 17.53 -20.51 3.43
N GLU A 475 18.82 -20.76 3.63
CA GLU A 475 19.79 -19.75 4.09
C GLU A 475 20.01 -18.63 3.05
N ALA A 476 19.99 -18.95 1.76
CA ALA A 476 20.08 -17.96 0.68
C ALA A 476 18.82 -17.06 0.60
N GLU A 477 17.63 -17.63 0.80
CA GLU A 477 16.36 -16.90 0.85
C GLU A 477 16.29 -16.00 2.09
N LEU A 478 16.82 -16.44 3.23
CA LEU A 478 16.95 -15.63 4.45
C LEU A 478 17.89 -14.44 4.23
N ALA A 479 19.02 -14.64 3.54
CA ALA A 479 19.96 -13.57 3.21
C ALA A 479 19.35 -12.52 2.26
N GLN A 480 18.57 -12.94 1.25
CA GLN A 480 17.82 -12.02 0.39
C GLN A 480 16.78 -11.22 1.18
N THR A 481 16.08 -11.87 2.10
CA THR A 481 15.05 -11.24 2.94
C THR A 481 15.67 -10.20 3.89
N GLN A 482 16.82 -10.50 4.50
CA GLN A 482 17.57 -9.54 5.32
C GLN A 482 18.08 -8.34 4.49
N THR A 483 18.46 -8.57 3.24
CA THR A 483 18.91 -7.49 2.35
C THR A 483 17.76 -6.56 1.96
N LYS A 484 16.58 -7.11 1.64
CA LYS A 484 15.35 -6.34 1.39
C LYS A 484 14.92 -5.55 2.64
N PHE A 485 15.03 -6.15 3.82
CA PHE A 485 14.72 -5.46 5.09
C PHE A 485 15.65 -4.28 5.36
N LYS A 486 16.96 -4.41 5.11
CA LYS A 486 17.92 -3.29 5.20
C LYS A 486 17.62 -2.18 4.19
N GLN A 487 17.19 -2.52 2.97
CA GLN A 487 16.77 -1.53 1.98
C GLN A 487 15.52 -0.76 2.44
N SER A 488 14.52 -1.46 2.98
CA SER A 488 13.34 -0.82 3.59
C SER A 488 13.68 0.08 4.77
N GLN A 489 14.60 -0.32 5.65
CA GLN A 489 15.08 0.57 6.73
C GLN A 489 15.80 1.81 6.20
N SER A 490 16.59 1.68 5.13
CA SER A 490 17.26 2.84 4.51
C SER A 490 16.25 3.81 3.88
N GLN A 491 15.19 3.30 3.27
CA GLN A 491 14.11 4.11 2.72
C GLN A 491 13.34 4.81 3.85
N GLN A 492 13.03 4.11 4.94
CA GLN A 492 12.40 4.71 6.12
C GLN A 492 13.26 5.84 6.72
N GLY A 493 14.58 5.68 6.75
CA GLY A 493 15.52 6.73 7.15
C GLY A 493 15.52 7.95 6.22
N GLN A 494 15.47 7.73 4.90
CA GLN A 494 15.36 8.82 3.91
C GLN A 494 14.02 9.56 4.00
N THR A 495 12.93 8.83 4.24
CA THR A 495 11.60 9.44 4.44
C THR A 495 11.57 10.24 5.74
N GLY A 496 12.17 9.74 6.82
CA GLY A 496 12.34 10.47 8.08
C GLY A 496 13.17 11.75 7.93
N ALA A 497 14.24 11.72 7.16
CA ALA A 497 15.06 12.90 6.86
C ALA A 497 14.28 13.96 6.06
N LYS A 498 13.48 13.55 5.06
CA LYS A 498 12.60 14.46 4.30
C LYS A 498 11.52 15.08 5.19
N LEU A 499 10.98 14.32 6.14
CA LEU A 499 9.95 14.79 7.07
C LEU A 499 10.53 15.81 8.08
N ALA A 500 11.76 15.57 8.56
CA ALA A 500 12.48 16.54 9.37
C ALA A 500 12.78 17.84 8.61
N GLN A 501 13.13 17.74 7.32
CA GLN A 501 13.39 18.89 6.47
C GLN A 501 12.13 19.71 6.18
N ALA A 502 10.98 19.04 5.97
CA ALA A 502 9.68 19.68 5.83
C ALA A 502 9.24 20.37 7.14
N GLN A 503 9.53 19.77 8.30
CA GLN A 503 9.23 20.37 9.61
C GLN A 503 10.05 21.64 9.86
N VAL A 504 11.32 21.66 9.44
CA VAL A 504 12.17 22.87 9.54
C VAL A 504 11.61 23.98 8.64
N GLN A 505 11.24 23.67 7.39
CA GLN A 505 10.62 24.65 6.49
C GLN A 505 9.28 25.18 7.02
N LEU A 506 8.47 24.33 7.65
CA LEU A 506 7.21 24.73 8.28
C LEU A 506 7.46 25.71 9.43
N ASN A 507 8.46 25.43 10.28
CA ASN A 507 8.82 26.30 11.39
C ASN A 507 9.38 27.64 10.92
N GLU A 508 10.18 27.66 9.85
CA GLU A 508 10.69 28.89 9.23
C GLU A 508 9.55 29.73 8.63
N THR A 509 8.59 29.08 7.97
CA THR A 509 7.41 29.75 7.37
C THR A 509 6.52 30.34 8.47
N ASN A 510 6.30 29.63 9.57
CA ASN A 510 5.56 30.13 10.72
C ASN A 510 6.24 31.33 11.39
N ALA A 511 7.57 31.33 11.51
CA ALA A 511 8.32 32.46 12.04
C ALA A 511 8.20 33.72 11.15
N VAL A 512 8.22 33.55 9.83
CA VAL A 512 8.01 34.64 8.86
C VAL A 512 6.57 35.17 8.92
N LEU A 513 5.59 34.28 9.14
CA LEU A 513 4.19 34.65 9.29
C LEU A 513 3.94 35.47 10.56
N GLU A 514 4.49 35.04 11.70
CA GLU A 514 4.41 35.78 12.96
C GLU A 514 5.07 37.18 12.85
N GLN A 515 6.23 37.25 12.17
CA GLN A 515 6.90 38.53 11.92
C GLN A 515 6.06 39.45 11.03
N SER A 516 5.40 38.91 10.01
CA SER A 516 4.54 39.68 9.10
C SER A 516 3.27 40.17 9.79
N GLN A 517 2.68 39.36 10.67
CA GLN A 517 1.53 39.75 11.51
C GLN A 517 1.91 40.86 12.50
N SER A 518 3.08 40.78 13.13
CA SER A 518 3.59 41.82 14.03
C SER A 518 3.80 43.16 13.30
N GLN A 519 4.35 43.13 12.09
CA GLN A 519 4.52 44.33 11.26
C GLN A 519 3.19 44.94 10.82
N LEU A 520 2.19 44.10 10.49
CA LEU A 520 0.86 44.56 10.12
C LEU A 520 0.19 45.31 11.28
N HIS A 521 0.32 44.77 12.50
CA HIS A 521 -0.25 45.37 13.70
C HIS A 521 0.42 46.71 14.05
N GLN A 522 1.75 46.80 13.96
CA GLN A 522 2.47 48.07 14.12
C GLN A 522 2.08 49.11 13.06
N THR A 523 1.83 48.68 11.82
CA THR A 523 1.44 49.58 10.73
C THR A 523 0.01 50.12 10.93
N GLN A 524 -0.92 49.29 11.41
CA GLN A 524 -2.27 49.73 11.78
C GLN A 524 -2.24 50.76 12.92
N GLU A 525 -1.40 50.55 13.94
CA GLU A 525 -1.24 51.48 15.07
C GLU A 525 -0.76 52.87 14.62
N VAL A 526 0.23 52.93 13.72
CA VAL A 526 0.73 54.19 13.16
C VAL A 526 -0.36 54.89 12.32
N LEU A 527 -1.14 54.13 11.55
CA LEU A 527 -2.20 54.68 10.69
C LEU A 527 -3.34 55.31 11.50
N GLU A 528 -3.79 54.63 12.57
CA GLU A 528 -4.85 55.14 13.45
C GLU A 528 -4.43 56.43 14.16
N ARG A 529 -3.18 56.49 14.62
CA ARG A 529 -2.60 57.67 15.26
C ARG A 529 -2.51 58.87 14.30
N LEU A 530 -2.08 58.64 13.06
CA LEU A 530 -2.02 59.68 12.03
C LEU A 530 -3.40 60.20 11.61
N LEU A 531 -4.39 59.31 11.49
CA LEU A 531 -5.77 59.70 11.20
C LEU A 531 -6.38 60.54 12.33
N PHE A 532 -6.11 60.19 13.58
CA PHE A 532 -6.57 60.97 14.73
C PHE A 532 -5.91 62.35 14.80
N GLN A 533 -4.59 62.44 14.56
CA GLN A 533 -3.88 63.72 14.47
C GLN A 533 -4.41 64.60 13.33
N LYS A 534 -4.73 64.01 12.18
CA LYS A 534 -5.31 64.73 11.04
C LYS A 534 -6.71 65.28 11.38
N ASN A 535 -7.55 64.50 12.07
CA ASN A 535 -8.87 64.94 12.51
C ASN A 535 -8.80 66.06 13.58
N LEU A 536 -7.81 66.01 14.48
CA LEU A 536 -7.52 67.10 15.43
C LEU A 536 -7.05 68.38 14.74
N ALA A 537 -6.26 68.27 13.67
CA ALA A 537 -5.82 69.43 12.89
C ALA A 537 -6.99 70.08 12.11
N ALA A 538 -7.98 69.29 11.69
CA ALA A 538 -9.18 69.79 11.01
C ALA A 538 -10.15 70.53 11.95
N THR A 539 -10.14 70.26 13.26
CA THR A 539 -11.00 70.90 14.27
C THR A 539 -10.41 72.18 14.89
N GLN A 540 -9.22 72.63 14.48
CA GLN A 540 -8.57 73.86 14.99
C GLN A 540 -9.22 75.19 14.55
N ALA A 541 -10.36 75.17 13.85
CA ALA A 541 -11.07 76.38 13.44
C ALA A 541 -11.95 77.00 14.55
N GLU A 542 -12.24 76.27 15.64
CA GLU A 542 -13.07 76.77 16.73
C GLU A 542 -12.36 76.48 18.07
N GLY A 543 -11.74 77.52 18.63
CA GLY A 543 -10.84 77.39 19.77
C GLY A 543 -11.52 76.82 21.01
N GLN A 544 -11.05 75.65 21.47
CA GLN A 544 -10.92 75.27 22.88
C GLN A 544 -10.10 73.97 23.03
N HIS A 545 -9.15 73.98 23.99
CA HIS A 545 -8.23 72.93 24.46
C HIS A 545 -6.88 72.72 23.70
N PRO A 546 -5.74 72.58 24.42
CA PRO A 546 -4.45 72.35 23.78
C PRO A 546 -4.43 70.97 23.11
N THR A 547 -4.00 70.90 21.85
CA THR A 547 -3.87 69.68 21.03
C THR A 547 -3.19 68.52 21.77
N GLN A 548 -2.28 68.84 22.69
CA GLN A 548 -1.54 67.89 23.51
C GLN A 548 -2.40 67.17 24.55
N TYR A 549 -3.39 67.84 25.14
CA TYR A 549 -4.29 67.21 26.13
C TYR A 549 -5.20 66.17 25.47
N ASN A 550 -5.84 66.51 24.35
CA ASN A 550 -6.70 65.58 23.61
C ASN A 550 -5.92 64.38 23.03
N LEU A 551 -4.66 64.60 22.62
CA LEU A 551 -3.79 63.51 22.19
C LEU A 551 -3.50 62.55 23.35
N LEU A 552 -3.18 63.05 24.55
CA LEU A 552 -2.94 62.21 25.72
C LEU A 552 -4.19 61.44 26.17
N LEU A 553 -5.39 62.00 26.02
CA LEU A 553 -6.65 61.26 26.26
C LEU A 553 -6.87 60.14 25.25
N TRP A 554 -6.51 60.36 23.99
CA TRP A 554 -6.58 59.32 22.97
C TRP A 554 -5.54 58.21 23.21
N GLU A 555 -4.29 58.56 23.57
CA GLU A 555 -3.26 57.58 23.93
C GLU A 555 -3.69 56.76 25.16
N ALA A 556 -4.36 57.40 26.13
CA ALA A 556 -4.94 56.71 27.26
C ALA A 556 -6.10 55.78 26.86
N TRP A 557 -6.99 56.21 25.98
CA TRP A 557 -8.09 55.38 25.46
C TRP A 557 -7.56 54.18 24.66
N TYR A 558 -6.53 54.39 23.86
CA TYR A 558 -5.90 53.34 23.07
C TYR A 558 -5.19 52.31 23.97
N ALA A 559 -4.47 52.76 25.00
CA ALA A 559 -3.91 51.88 26.03
C ALA A 559 -5.01 51.05 26.73
N TYR A 560 -6.18 51.64 26.99
CA TYR A 560 -7.33 50.93 27.56
C TYR A 560 -7.83 49.82 26.62
N GLY A 561 -7.97 50.08 25.32
CA GLY A 561 -8.35 49.07 24.33
C GLY A 561 -7.37 47.90 24.21
N LYS A 562 -6.08 48.13 24.51
CA LYS A 562 -5.04 47.09 24.58
C LYS A 562 -5.00 46.33 25.92
N GLY A 563 -5.82 46.72 26.90
CA GLY A 563 -5.77 46.19 28.27
C GLY A 563 -4.57 46.67 29.10
N ASP A 564 -3.81 47.66 28.63
CA ASP A 564 -2.66 48.24 29.34
C ASP A 564 -3.09 49.33 30.34
N LEU A 565 -3.57 48.89 31.50
CA LEU A 565 -4.04 49.79 32.56
C LEU A 565 -2.91 50.66 33.16
N ALA A 566 -1.65 50.24 33.06
CA ALA A 566 -0.51 51.02 33.50
C ALA A 566 -0.24 52.19 32.54
N GLY A 567 -0.30 51.93 31.23
CA GLY A 567 -0.27 52.95 30.17
C GLY A 567 -1.42 53.94 30.30
N VAL A 568 -2.64 53.48 30.57
CA VAL A 568 -3.80 54.34 30.85
C VAL A 568 -3.48 55.30 32.01
N ALA A 569 -3.05 54.79 33.16
CA ALA A 569 -2.71 55.61 34.31
C ALA A 569 -1.57 56.62 33.99
N HIS A 570 -0.57 56.20 33.22
CA HIS A 570 0.56 57.05 32.82
C HIS A 570 0.12 58.23 31.95
N TYR A 571 -0.65 57.99 30.88
CA TYR A 571 -1.10 59.04 29.97
C TYR A 571 -2.10 59.98 30.62
N LEU A 572 -3.03 59.45 31.44
CA LEU A 572 -3.93 60.29 32.23
C LEU A 572 -3.16 61.15 33.24
N GLN A 573 -2.13 60.60 33.91
CA GLN A 573 -1.27 61.38 34.79
C GLN A 573 -0.51 62.49 34.06
N GLN A 574 -0.03 62.23 32.84
CA GLN A 574 0.59 63.27 32.01
C GLN A 574 -0.41 64.34 31.58
N SER A 575 -1.65 63.94 31.27
CA SER A 575 -2.71 64.87 30.86
C SER A 575 -3.04 65.89 31.96
N LEU A 576 -2.86 65.54 33.24
CA LEU A 576 -3.00 66.49 34.37
C LEU A 576 -2.04 67.68 34.30
N LYS A 577 -0.90 67.56 33.61
CA LYS A 577 0.09 68.64 33.51
C LYS A 577 -0.27 69.67 32.44
N CYS A 578 -1.13 69.31 31.49
CA CYS A 578 -1.50 70.16 30.36
C CYS A 578 -3.02 70.35 30.22
N THR A 579 -3.82 69.82 31.15
CA THR A 579 -5.27 70.04 31.21
C THR A 579 -5.57 71.51 31.53
N PRO A 580 -6.49 72.15 30.80
CA PRO A 580 -6.99 73.47 31.17
C PRO A 580 -8.16 73.41 32.18
N LEU A 581 -8.61 72.21 32.57
CA LEU A 581 -9.74 71.98 33.47
C LEU A 581 -9.27 71.86 34.93
N SER A 582 -10.17 72.09 35.89
CA SER A 582 -9.86 71.79 37.30
C SER A 582 -9.62 70.29 37.49
N ARG A 583 -8.97 69.88 38.59
CA ARG A 583 -8.65 68.45 38.82
C ARG A 583 -9.89 67.56 38.83
N THR A 584 -10.99 68.02 39.42
CA THR A 584 -12.24 67.27 39.49
C THR A 584 -12.91 67.18 38.11
N GLU A 585 -12.94 68.30 37.36
CA GLU A 585 -13.47 68.33 35.99
C GLU A 585 -12.62 67.49 35.04
N THR A 586 -11.30 67.44 35.23
CA THR A 586 -10.38 66.64 34.41
C THR A 586 -10.68 65.14 34.54
N VAL A 587 -10.93 64.66 35.76
CA VAL A 587 -11.28 63.24 35.99
C VAL A 587 -12.63 62.88 35.33
N VAL A 588 -13.62 63.77 35.41
CA VAL A 588 -14.91 63.56 34.74
C VAL A 588 -14.73 63.57 33.23
N ASN A 589 -13.94 64.52 32.71
CA ASN A 589 -13.66 64.65 31.29
C ASN A 589 -12.91 63.44 30.70
N TRP A 590 -12.07 62.75 31.50
CA TRP A 590 -11.45 61.48 31.08
C TRP A 590 -12.50 60.42 30.77
N LEU A 591 -13.43 60.21 31.70
CA LEU A 591 -14.48 59.21 31.57
C LEU A 591 -15.46 59.54 30.44
N GLU A 592 -15.83 60.82 30.30
CA GLU A 592 -16.68 61.30 29.19
C GLU A 592 -16.00 61.12 27.83
N SER A 593 -14.70 61.41 27.74
CA SER A 593 -13.94 61.25 26.50
C SER A 593 -13.83 59.78 26.09
N PHE A 594 -13.62 58.89 27.06
CA PHE A 594 -13.57 57.44 26.81
C PHE A 594 -14.95 56.91 26.38
N ALA A 595 -16.02 57.36 27.03
CA ALA A 595 -17.38 57.01 26.64
C ALA A 595 -17.74 57.50 25.22
N LYS A 596 -17.29 58.71 24.84
CA LYS A 596 -17.49 59.24 23.50
C LYS A 596 -16.71 58.45 22.44
N LEU A 597 -15.44 58.15 22.71
CA LEU A 597 -14.58 57.37 21.80
C LEU A 597 -15.07 55.92 21.65
N SER A 598 -15.60 55.33 22.72
CA SER A 598 -16.29 54.04 22.72
C SER A 598 -17.45 53.99 21.72
N LEU A 599 -18.34 54.99 21.76
CA LEU A 599 -19.47 55.12 20.84
C LEU A 599 -19.03 55.34 19.39
N GLU A 600 -18.02 56.19 19.15
CA GLU A 600 -17.52 56.47 17.79
C GLU A 600 -16.80 55.27 17.15
N LYS A 601 -16.22 54.39 17.96
CA LYS A 601 -15.40 53.27 17.49
C LYS A 601 -16.06 51.90 17.65
N GLY A 602 -17.23 51.81 18.27
CA GLY A 602 -17.99 50.57 18.45
C GLY A 602 -17.38 49.61 19.47
N TYR A 603 -16.53 50.08 20.38
CA TYR A 603 -15.93 49.27 21.45
C TYR A 603 -16.66 49.47 22.77
N GLU A 604 -16.82 48.42 23.58
CA GLU A 604 -17.48 48.51 24.89
C GLU A 604 -16.55 49.17 25.93
N PHE A 605 -16.99 50.25 26.56
CA PHE A 605 -16.26 50.92 27.65
C PHE A 605 -16.89 50.61 29.01
N ASP A 606 -16.20 49.79 29.80
CA ASP A 606 -16.59 49.51 31.17
C ASP A 606 -15.90 50.49 32.14
N SER A 607 -16.60 51.58 32.44
CA SER A 607 -16.16 52.58 33.42
C SER A 607 -16.05 52.02 34.84
N TYR A 608 -16.84 50.99 35.20
CA TYR A 608 -16.80 50.38 36.53
C TYR A 608 -15.52 49.56 36.73
N SER A 609 -15.13 48.77 35.72
CA SER A 609 -13.90 47.99 35.75
C SER A 609 -12.66 48.89 35.77
N LEU A 610 -12.63 49.94 34.94
CA LEU A 610 -11.51 50.89 34.92
C LEU A 610 -11.35 51.59 36.27
N THR A 611 -12.43 52.14 36.83
CA THR A 611 -12.38 52.89 38.08
C THR A 611 -12.06 52.01 39.30
N ASN A 612 -12.28 50.70 39.19
CA ASN A 612 -11.93 49.72 40.22
C ASN A 612 -10.52 49.12 40.09
N SER A 613 -9.79 49.39 39.01
CA SER A 613 -8.41 48.93 38.83
C SER A 613 -7.46 49.49 39.89
N ALA A 614 -6.37 48.76 40.17
CA ALA A 614 -5.37 49.17 41.15
C ALA A 614 -4.66 50.46 40.70
N GLU A 615 -4.39 50.56 39.41
CA GLU A 615 -3.72 51.65 38.71
C GLU A 615 -4.56 52.93 38.77
N TRP A 616 -5.87 52.84 38.52
CA TRP A 616 -6.79 53.97 38.67
C TRP A 616 -6.91 54.43 40.12
N LYS A 617 -7.05 53.50 41.06
CA LYS A 617 -7.10 53.81 42.50
C LYS A 617 -5.82 54.50 42.97
N GLN A 618 -4.66 54.07 42.47
CA GLN A 618 -3.38 54.71 42.76
C GLN A 618 -3.27 56.11 42.13
N LEU A 619 -3.72 56.27 40.88
CA LEU A 619 -3.79 57.57 40.21
C LEU A 619 -4.67 58.55 41.00
N MET A 620 -5.86 58.13 41.43
CA MET A 620 -6.78 58.95 42.24
C MET A 620 -6.18 59.35 43.59
N ARG A 621 -5.45 58.44 44.25
CA ARG A 621 -4.70 58.75 45.48
C ARG A 621 -3.62 59.81 45.21
N SER A 622 -2.92 59.74 44.09
CA SER A 622 -1.89 60.72 43.73
C SER A 622 -2.46 62.12 43.46
N ILE A 623 -3.68 62.20 42.88
CA ILE A 623 -4.39 63.45 42.60
C ILE A 623 -4.88 64.12 43.90
N THR A 624 -5.29 63.32 44.88
CA THR A 624 -5.83 63.78 46.17
C THR A 624 -4.77 64.05 47.24
N ALA A 625 -3.60 63.39 47.21
CA ALA A 625 -2.55 63.53 48.23
C ALA A 625 -1.82 64.90 48.25
N LEU A 626 -2.04 65.79 47.27
CA LEU A 626 -1.41 67.12 47.19
C LEU A 626 -2.04 68.19 48.12
N ARG A 627 -2.77 67.80 49.17
CA ARG A 627 -3.29 68.70 50.23
C ARG A 627 -2.64 68.40 51.58
N THR A 628 -1.42 68.87 51.81
CA THR A 628 -0.96 69.32 53.15
C THR A 628 0.41 70.01 53.07
N VAL A 629 0.44 71.29 52.72
CA VAL A 629 1.34 72.26 53.37
C VAL A 629 0.59 73.59 53.44
N VAL A 630 -0.15 73.78 54.53
CA VAL A 630 -0.59 75.11 54.97
C VAL A 630 0.27 75.43 56.18
N THR A 631 1.33 76.21 55.96
CA THR A 631 1.98 76.99 57.01
C THR A 631 1.18 78.28 57.16
N ILE A 632 0.49 78.45 58.29
CA ILE A 632 -0.03 79.74 58.76
C ILE A 632 0.79 80.13 59.99
N SER A 633 1.49 81.27 59.83
CA SER A 633 2.15 82.15 60.81
C SER A 633 3.09 81.54 61.85
#